data_AF-A0AAU0F7P8-F1
#
_entry.id   AF-A0AAU0F7P8-F1
#
_cell.length_a   1.000
_cell.length_b   1.000
_cell.length_c   1.000
_cell.angle_alpha   90.00
_cell.angle_beta   90.00
_cell.angle_gamma   90.00
#
_symmetry.space_group_name_H-M   'P 1'
#
loop_
_entity.id
_entity.type
_entity.pdbx_description
1 polymer ?
#
loop_
_entity_poly.entity_id
_entity_poly.type
_entity_poly.pdbx_seq_one_letter_code
_entity_poly.pdbx_strand_id
1 'polypeptide(L)' 'MYEKGIHGVDFVICNTDAQTLNNNPVSNKVQLGVSITEGLGAGADPEVEKKRN' A
#
# COMPACT_ATOMS: atom_id res chain seq x y z
N MET A 1 11.39 0.40 9.52
CA MET A 1 12.66 0.40 8.77
C MET A 1 13.04 1.81 8.38
N TYR A 2 12.16 2.51 7.66
CA TYR A 2 12.30 3.92 7.32
C TYR A 2 12.60 4.82 8.55
N GLU A 3 11.74 4.81 9.57
CA GLU A 3 11.91 5.62 10.80
C GLU A 3 13.14 5.23 11.64
N LYS A 4 13.69 4.03 11.43
CA LYS A 4 14.90 3.58 12.12
C LYS A 4 16.19 4.04 11.44
N GLY A 5 16.08 4.83 10.36
CA GLY A 5 17.24 5.40 9.66
C GLY A 5 18.08 4.37 8.92
N ILE A 6 17.48 3.30 8.38
CA ILE A 6 18.23 2.37 7.51
C ILE A 6 18.61 3.11 6.21
N HIS A 7 19.89 3.06 5.85
CA HIS A 7 20.46 3.77 4.71
C HIS A 7 20.89 2.81 3.58
N GLY A 8 21.10 3.36 2.38
CA GLY A 8 21.57 2.60 1.21
C GLY A 8 20.47 1.80 0.49
N VAL A 9 19.21 2.11 0.74
CA VAL A 9 18.04 1.45 0.15
C VAL A 9 16.97 2.46 -0.26
N ASP A 10 16.18 2.12 -1.26
CA ASP A 10 14.96 2.83 -1.59
C ASP A 10 13.77 2.20 -0.86
N PHE A 11 12.98 3.05 -0.18
CA PHE A 11 11.74 2.61 0.44
C PHE A 11 10.58 2.81 -0.51
N VAL A 12 9.74 1.78 -0.64
CA VAL A 12 8.47 1.81 -1.35
C VAL A 12 7.41 1.19 -0.44
N ILE A 13 6.23 1.81 -0.35
CA ILE A 13 5.07 1.24 0.33
C ILE A 13 3.97 0.92 -0.69
N CYS A 14 3.41 -0.28 -0.56
CA CYS A 14 2.29 -0.74 -1.37
C CYS A 14 1.12 -1.10 -0.45
N ASN A 15 -0.09 -0.60 -0.73
CA ASN A 15 -1.29 -0.94 0.04
C ASN A 15 -2.55 -0.74 -0.83
N THR A 16 -3.65 -1.41 -0.49
CA THR A 16 -4.96 -1.21 -1.12
C THR A 16 -5.73 -0.01 -0.56
N ASP A 17 -5.41 0.41 0.67
CA ASP A 17 -6.01 1.55 1.38
C ASP A 17 -5.29 2.87 1.08
N ALA A 18 -6.02 3.84 0.51
CA ALA A 18 -5.51 5.15 0.15
C ALA A 18 -5.18 6.03 1.36
N GLN A 19 -5.94 5.93 2.45
CA GLN A 19 -5.71 6.70 3.67
C GLN A 19 -4.41 6.27 4.32
N THR A 20 -4.16 4.95 4.38
CA THR A 20 -2.92 4.40 4.90
C THR A 20 -1.71 4.86 4.09
N LEU A 21 -1.81 4.88 2.76
CA LEU A 21 -0.74 5.40 1.90
C LEU A 21 -0.49 6.89 2.13
N ASN A 22 -1.54 7.70 2.20
CA ASN A 22 -1.42 9.15 2.38
C ASN A 22 -0.72 9.51 3.68
N ASN A 23 -1.06 8.82 4.78
CA ASN A 23 -0.50 9.07 6.10
C ASN A 23 0.92 8.48 6.30
N ASN A 24 1.42 7.67 5.37
CA ASN A 24 2.73 7.06 5.49
C ASN A 24 3.86 8.05 5.13
N PRO A 25 4.97 8.08 5.91
CA PRO A 25 6.08 9.01 5.67
C PRO A 25 7.01 8.63 4.51
N VAL A 26 6.87 7.43 3.92
CA VAL A 26 7.63 7.00 2.74
C VAL A 26 7.10 7.70 1.49
N SER A 27 7.95 8.38 0.73
CA SER A 27 7.54 9.13 -0.47
C SER A 27 7.11 8.25 -1.65
N ASN A 28 7.77 7.11 -1.87
CA ASN A 28 7.42 6.22 -2.98
C ASN A 28 6.24 5.33 -2.57
N LYS A 29 5.07 5.60 -3.15
CA LYS A 29 3.80 4.96 -2.79
C LYS A 29 3.17 4.30 -4.02
N VAL A 30 2.66 3.09 -3.86
CA VAL A 30 1.93 2.36 -4.91
C VAL A 30 0.59 1.90 -4.32
N GLN A 31 -0.51 2.38 -4.90
CA GLN A 31 -1.83 1.88 -4.52
C GLN A 31 -2.19 0.63 -5.33
N LEU A 32 -2.54 -0.43 -4.63
CA LEU A 32 -2.93 -1.71 -5.20
C LEU A 32 -4.44 -1.79 -5.35
N GLY A 33 -4.92 -2.45 -6.41
CA GLY A 33 -6.32 -2.81 -6.53
C GLY A 33 -7.31 -1.65 -6.53
N VAL A 34 -6.90 -0.44 -6.96
CA VAL A 34 -7.75 0.77 -6.95
C VAL A 34 -9.12 0.52 -7.60
N SER A 35 -9.15 -0.24 -8.70
CA SER A 35 -10.38 -0.59 -9.43
C SER A 35 -11.29 -1.59 -8.71
N ILE A 36 -10.82 -2.22 -7.63
CA ILE A 36 -11.53 -3.27 -6.88
C ILE A 36 -11.92 -2.75 -5.50
N THR A 37 -11.01 -2.05 -4.83
CA THR A 37 -11.18 -1.60 -3.44
C THR A 37 -11.64 -0.16 -3.35
N GLU A 38 -11.58 0.61 -4.45
CA GLU A 38 -11.86 2.06 -4.50
C GLU A 38 -11.03 2.86 -3.47
N GLY A 39 -9.93 2.28 -3.00
CA GLY A 39 -9.09 2.87 -1.94
C GLY A 39 -9.58 2.67 -0.51
N LEU A 40 -10.60 1.83 -0.28
CA LEU A 40 -11.11 1.49 1.05
C LEU A 40 -10.38 0.30 1.71
N GLY A 41 -9.52 -0.37 0.95
CA GLY A 41 -8.80 -1.57 1.41
C GLY A 41 -9.55 -2.87 1.11
N ALA A 42 -8.88 -4.01 1.33
CA ALA A 42 -9.41 -5.35 1.03
C ALA A 42 -10.33 -5.94 2.14
N GLY A 43 -10.53 -5.22 3.25
CA GLY A 43 -11.43 -5.67 4.32
C GLY A 43 -11.02 -6.98 5.01
N ALA A 44 -9.71 -7.28 5.04
CA ALA A 44 -9.14 -8.54 5.52
C ALA A 44 -9.56 -9.80 4.73
N ASP A 45 -10.18 -9.63 3.56
CA ASP A 45 -10.50 -10.72 2.64
C ASP A 45 -9.40 -10.85 1.56
N PRO A 46 -8.54 -11.89 1.63
CA PRO A 46 -7.48 -12.08 0.64
C PRO A 46 -8.02 -12.40 -0.77
N GLU A 47 -9.28 -12.83 -0.90
CA GLU A 47 -9.89 -13.09 -2.21
C GLU A 47 -10.29 -11.79 -2.93
N VAL A 48 -10.51 -10.68 -2.20
CA VAL A 48 -10.66 -9.35 -2.80
C VAL A 48 -9.38 -8.94 -3.52
N GLU A 49 -8.21 -9.30 -2.98
CA GLU A 49 -6.90 -9.01 -3.58
C GLU A 49 -6.55 -9.93 -4.76
N LYS A 50 -6.99 -11.20 -4.72
CA LYS A 50 -6.71 -12.18 -5.79
C LYS A 50 -7.61 -12.05 -7.02
N LYS A 51 -8.69 -11.26 -6.97
CA LYS A 51 -9.59 -11.09 -8.12
C LYS A 51 -8.90 -10.32 -9.25
N ARG A 52 -8.46 -11.08 -10.26
CA ARG A 52 -7.97 -10.76 -11.63
C ARG A 52 -6.45 -10.80 -11.85
N ASN A 53 -6.06 -11.80 -12.65
CA ASN A 53 -5.43 -11.53 -13.94
C ASN A 53 -6.50 -11.05 -14.93
#